data_AF-A0A4Y2IUT6-F1
#
_entry.id   AF-A0A4Y2IUT6-F1
#
_cell.length_a   1.000
_cell.length_b   1.000
_cell.length_c   1.000
_cell.angle_alpha   90.00
_cell.angle_beta   90.00
_cell.angle_gamma   90.00
#
_symmetry.space_group_name_H-M   'P 1'
#
loop_
_entity.id
_entity.type
_entity.pdbx_description
1 polymer ?
#
loop_
_entity_poly.entity_id
_entity_poly.type
_entity_poly.pdbx_seq_one_letter_code
_entity_poly.pdbx_strand_id
1 'polypeptide(L)'
;MANLEALKKSRKTDRAAFTKAYNKVEELITLEGVDISELEAELNVLKVKSDRLEITHASILELLPEQDFEAEFEVVEDFRDKAIRIETKARRIITCQQNVSNILNSTHSDSAIINSTENVVTEKRRFKLPKLELRKFDGDVKEWLYF
;
A
#
# COMPACT_ATOMS: atom_id res chain seq x y z
N MET A 1 -28.86 -24.02 -23.05
CA MET A 1 -29.33 -22.67 -22.65
C MET A 1 -29.54 -22.51 -21.14
N ALA A 2 -30.09 -23.50 -20.40
CA ALA A 2 -30.31 -23.37 -18.94
C ALA A 2 -29.05 -23.03 -18.12
N ASN A 3 -27.86 -23.43 -18.59
CA ASN A 3 -26.59 -23.15 -17.90
C ASN A 3 -26.18 -21.66 -17.98
N LEU A 4 -26.36 -21.01 -19.13
CA LEU A 4 -25.97 -19.60 -19.32
C LEU A 4 -26.85 -18.65 -18.49
N GLU A 5 -28.16 -18.90 -18.43
CA GLU A 5 -29.06 -18.07 -17.63
C GLU A 5 -28.81 -18.22 -16.12
N ALA A 6 -28.44 -19.42 -15.67
CA ALA A 6 -27.99 -19.65 -14.28
C ALA A 6 -26.68 -18.87 -13.98
N LEU A 7 -25.71 -18.90 -14.90
CA LEU A 7 -24.46 -18.16 -14.77
C LEU A 7 -24.69 -16.64 -14.75
N LYS A 8 -25.56 -16.09 -15.61
CA LYS A 8 -25.92 -14.66 -15.58
C LYS A 8 -26.54 -14.25 -14.23
N LYS A 9 -27.35 -15.13 -13.62
CA LYS A 9 -27.90 -14.92 -12.27
C LYS A 9 -26.81 -14.98 -11.19
N SER A 10 -25.87 -15.92 -11.29
CA SER A 10 -24.69 -15.97 -10.40
C SER A 10 -23.88 -14.68 -10.52
N ARG A 11 -23.53 -14.28 -11.75
CA ARG A 11 -22.79 -13.05 -12.05
C ARG A 11 -23.42 -11.82 -11.42
N LYS A 12 -24.75 -11.67 -11.46
CA LYS A 12 -25.42 -10.56 -10.78
C LYS A 12 -25.13 -10.54 -9.28
N THR A 13 -25.18 -11.71 -8.64
CA THR A 13 -24.88 -11.88 -7.22
C THR A 13 -23.39 -11.62 -6.92
N ASP A 14 -22.50 -12.10 -7.79
CA ASP A 14 -21.06 -11.92 -7.67
C ASP A 14 -20.64 -10.47 -7.87
N ARG A 15 -21.20 -9.76 -8.85
CA ARG A 15 -21.00 -8.32 -9.05
C ARG A 15 -21.45 -7.51 -7.84
N ALA A 16 -22.60 -7.86 -7.23
CA ALA A 16 -23.07 -7.20 -6.02
C ALA A 16 -22.11 -7.43 -4.84
N ALA A 17 -21.62 -8.66 -4.66
CA ALA A 17 -20.65 -8.99 -3.63
C ALA A 17 -19.29 -8.28 -3.84
N PHE A 18 -18.81 -8.25 -5.08
CA PHE A 18 -17.62 -7.48 -5.48
C PHE A 18 -17.79 -6.00 -5.16
N THR A 19 -18.89 -5.39 -5.61
CA THR A 19 -19.13 -3.95 -5.43
C THR A 19 -19.20 -3.58 -3.95
N LYS A 20 -19.81 -4.44 -3.12
CA LYS A 20 -19.83 -4.23 -1.67
C LYS A 20 -18.42 -4.25 -1.05
N ALA A 21 -17.59 -5.24 -1.43
CA ALA A 21 -16.21 -5.33 -0.95
C ALA A 21 -15.35 -4.16 -1.46
N TYR A 22 -15.53 -3.80 -2.74
CA TYR A 22 -14.85 -2.66 -3.37
C TYR A 22 -15.14 -1.37 -2.61
N ASN A 23 -16.41 -1.07 -2.35
CA ASN A 23 -16.81 0.15 -1.65
C ASN A 23 -16.25 0.21 -0.23
N LYS A 24 -16.13 -0.93 0.46
CA LYS A 24 -15.53 -0.99 1.80
C LYS A 24 -14.03 -0.66 1.76
N VAL A 25 -13.29 -1.19 0.79
CA VAL A 25 -11.88 -0.82 0.59
C VAL A 25 -11.76 0.66 0.19
N GLU A 26 -12.63 1.14 -0.70
CA GLU A 26 -12.68 2.55 -1.13
C GLU A 26 -12.93 3.50 0.04
N GLU A 27 -13.88 3.17 0.92
CA GLU A 27 -14.13 3.92 2.14
C GLU A 27 -12.87 3.99 3.02
N LEU A 28 -12.25 2.84 3.31
CA LEU A 28 -11.06 2.76 4.15
C LEU A 28 -9.90 3.61 3.62
N ILE A 29 -9.60 3.57 2.32
CA ILE A 29 -8.49 4.35 1.76
C ILE A 29 -8.73 5.86 1.74
N THR A 30 -9.99 6.31 1.91
CA THR A 30 -10.32 7.75 1.99
C THR A 30 -10.24 8.31 3.41
N LEU A 31 -10.19 7.45 4.43
CA LEU A 31 -10.10 7.86 5.82
C LEU A 31 -8.68 8.29 6.19
N GLU A 32 -8.57 9.37 6.96
CA GLU A 32 -7.31 9.81 7.53
C GLU A 32 -6.95 8.91 8.74
N GLY A 33 -5.80 8.24 8.67
CA GLY A 33 -5.36 7.31 9.71
C GLY A 33 -5.99 5.92 9.63
N VAL A 34 -6.08 5.34 8.42
CA VAL A 34 -6.61 3.98 8.22
C VAL A 34 -5.82 2.92 9.02
N ASP A 35 -6.54 1.96 9.62
CA ASP A 35 -5.94 0.76 10.21
C ASP A 35 -5.44 -0.17 9.08
N ILE A 36 -4.13 -0.39 9.06
CA ILE A 36 -3.46 -1.27 8.08
C ILE A 36 -4.02 -2.69 8.14
N SER A 37 -4.29 -3.21 9.34
CA SER A 37 -4.75 -4.59 9.52
C SER A 37 -6.16 -4.77 8.96
N GLU A 38 -7.04 -3.79 9.20
CA GLU A 38 -8.39 -3.78 8.63
C GLU A 38 -8.33 -3.65 7.10
N LEU A 39 -7.49 -2.74 6.58
CA LEU A 39 -7.32 -2.55 5.15
C LEU A 39 -6.79 -3.80 4.45
N GLU A 40 -5.80 -4.49 5.03
CA GLU A 40 -5.29 -5.77 4.51
C GLU A 40 -6.35 -6.87 4.52
N ALA A 41 -7.14 -6.97 5.60
CA ALA A 41 -8.23 -7.94 5.70
C ALA A 41 -9.29 -7.71 4.62
N GLU A 42 -9.76 -6.47 4.45
CA GLU A 42 -10.77 -6.13 3.44
C GLU A 42 -10.24 -6.28 2.01
N LEU A 43 -8.94 -6.03 1.78
CA LEU A 43 -8.30 -6.29 0.49
C LEU A 43 -8.28 -7.79 0.15
N ASN A 44 -8.05 -8.66 1.15
CA ASN A 44 -8.16 -10.11 0.97
C ASN A 44 -9.60 -10.54 0.68
N VAL A 45 -10.59 -9.93 1.34
CA VAL A 45 -12.01 -10.18 1.05
C VAL A 45 -12.33 -9.78 -0.39
N LEU A 46 -11.91 -8.58 -0.83
CA LEU A 46 -12.10 -8.12 -2.20
C LEU A 46 -11.47 -9.08 -3.21
N LYS A 47 -10.24 -9.55 -2.96
CA LYS A 47 -9.56 -10.52 -3.83
C LYS A 47 -10.39 -11.79 -4.01
N VAL A 48 -10.87 -12.39 -2.91
CA VAL A 48 -11.72 -13.59 -2.98
C VAL A 48 -13.00 -13.35 -3.79
N LYS A 49 -13.62 -12.17 -3.66
CA LYS A 49 -14.81 -11.83 -4.47
C LYS A 49 -14.46 -11.59 -5.94
N SER A 50 -13.33 -10.97 -6.22
CA SER A 50 -12.83 -10.74 -7.59
C SER A 50 -12.55 -12.06 -8.30
N ASP A 51 -11.83 -12.99 -7.64
CA ASP A 51 -11.52 -14.31 -8.20
C ASP A 51 -12.79 -15.12 -8.51
N ARG A 52 -13.79 -15.06 -7.62
CA ARG A 52 -15.09 -15.73 -7.86
C ARG A 52 -15.85 -15.12 -9.03
N LEU A 53 -15.83 -13.79 -9.15
CA LEU A 53 -16.46 -13.08 -10.26
C LEU A 53 -15.76 -13.41 -11.59
N GLU A 54 -14.43 -13.50 -11.56
CA GLU A 54 -13.59 -13.85 -12.71
C GLU A 54 -13.92 -15.23 -13.27
N ILE A 55 -14.04 -16.25 -12.39
CA ILE A 55 -14.47 -17.60 -12.78
C ILE A 55 -15.84 -17.56 -13.49
N THR A 56 -16.77 -16.76 -12.95
CA THR A 56 -18.12 -16.63 -13.51
C THR A 56 -18.10 -15.89 -14.85
N HIS A 57 -17.28 -14.86 -15.00
CA HIS A 57 -17.08 -14.14 -16.26
C HIS A 57 -16.48 -15.05 -17.34
N ALA A 58 -15.42 -15.80 -17.02
CA ALA A 58 -14.81 -16.77 -17.94
C ALA A 58 -15.82 -17.82 -18.42
N SER A 59 -16.61 -18.39 -17.49
CA SER A 59 -17.64 -19.38 -17.81
C SER A 59 -18.75 -18.82 -18.72
N ILE A 60 -19.03 -17.52 -18.65
CA ILE A 60 -20.02 -16.86 -19.53
C ILE A 60 -19.42 -16.62 -20.91
N LEU A 61 -18.20 -16.11 -20.99
CA LEU A 61 -17.50 -15.87 -22.26
C LEU A 61 -17.34 -17.15 -23.09
N GLU A 62 -17.09 -18.30 -22.45
CA GLU A 62 -17.01 -19.60 -23.13
C GLU A 62 -18.32 -20.06 -23.78
N LEU A 63 -19.46 -19.58 -23.28
CA LEU A 63 -20.80 -19.99 -23.73
C LEU A 63 -21.51 -18.95 -24.61
N LEU A 64 -20.90 -17.77 -24.79
CA LEU A 64 -21.47 -16.68 -25.58
C LEU A 64 -21.17 -16.88 -27.08
N PRO A 65 -22.11 -16.48 -27.96
CA PRO A 65 -21.84 -16.38 -29.38
C PRO A 65 -20.91 -15.19 -29.66
N GLU A 66 -20.13 -15.28 -30.74
CA GLU A 66 -19.09 -14.30 -31.12
C GLU A 66 -19.62 -12.86 -31.23
N GLN A 67 -20.86 -12.69 -31.72
CA GLN A 67 -21.52 -11.38 -31.83
C GLN A 67 -21.67 -10.61 -30.51
N ASP A 68 -21.75 -11.33 -29.38
CA ASP A 68 -21.98 -10.74 -28.05
C ASP A 68 -20.68 -10.67 -27.24
N PHE A 69 -19.57 -11.19 -27.78
CA PHE A 69 -18.30 -11.34 -27.06
C PHE A 69 -17.69 -10.00 -26.69
N GLU A 70 -17.59 -9.06 -27.64
CA GLU A 70 -16.96 -7.75 -27.42
C GLU A 70 -17.65 -6.98 -26.29
N ALA A 71 -18.98 -6.92 -26.33
CA ALA A 71 -19.77 -6.21 -25.32
C ALA A 71 -19.66 -6.87 -23.93
N GLU A 72 -19.56 -8.21 -23.87
CA GLU A 72 -19.31 -8.89 -22.59
C GLU A 72 -17.89 -8.64 -22.10
N PHE A 73 -16.89 -8.73 -22.99
CA PHE A 73 -15.48 -8.56 -22.66
C PHE A 73 -15.20 -7.19 -22.04
N GLU A 74 -15.74 -6.12 -22.62
CA GLU A 74 -15.66 -4.76 -22.06
C GLU A 74 -16.18 -4.70 -20.62
N VAL A 75 -17.31 -5.35 -20.33
CA VAL A 75 -17.83 -5.38 -18.95
C VAL A 75 -16.93 -6.19 -18.03
N VAL A 76 -16.32 -7.28 -18.50
CA VAL A 76 -15.37 -8.07 -17.70
C VAL A 76 -14.14 -7.24 -17.34
N GLU A 77 -13.55 -6.59 -18.34
CA GLU A 77 -12.38 -5.73 -18.16
C GLU A 77 -12.66 -4.59 -17.19
N ASP A 78 -13.81 -3.94 -17.28
CA ASP A 78 -14.23 -2.85 -16.38
C ASP A 78 -14.14 -3.23 -14.88
N PHE A 79 -14.49 -4.47 -14.53
CA PHE A 79 -14.40 -4.97 -13.16
C PHE A 79 -12.96 -5.34 -12.78
N ARG A 80 -12.19 -5.95 -13.68
CA ARG A 80 -10.76 -6.25 -13.46
C ARG A 80 -9.97 -4.97 -13.21
N ASP A 81 -10.19 -3.98 -14.04
CA ASP A 81 -9.59 -2.67 -13.97
C ASP A 81 -9.88 -1.96 -12.64
N LYS A 82 -11.14 -2.03 -12.18
CA LYS A 82 -11.51 -1.51 -10.85
C LYS A 82 -10.75 -2.22 -9.74
N ALA A 83 -10.66 -3.55 -9.78
CA ALA A 83 -9.95 -4.35 -8.79
C ALA A 83 -8.46 -3.98 -8.73
N ILE A 84 -7.79 -3.92 -9.88
CA ILE A 84 -6.36 -3.58 -9.98
C ILE A 84 -6.10 -2.16 -9.45
N ARG A 85 -6.93 -1.18 -9.85
CA ARG A 85 -6.77 0.22 -9.43
C ARG A 85 -6.90 0.38 -7.92
N ILE A 86 -7.91 -0.23 -7.30
CA ILE A 86 -8.11 -0.10 -5.86
C ILE A 86 -7.06 -0.87 -5.07
N GLU A 87 -6.68 -2.07 -5.52
CA GLU A 87 -5.61 -2.87 -4.91
C GLU A 87 -4.29 -2.11 -4.92
N THR A 88 -3.92 -1.51 -6.05
CA THR A 88 -2.69 -0.72 -6.18
C THR A 88 -2.66 0.46 -5.21
N LYS A 89 -3.79 1.19 -5.08
CA LYS A 89 -3.91 2.30 -4.13
C LYS A 89 -3.76 1.84 -2.68
N ALA A 90 -4.48 0.79 -2.30
CA ALA A 90 -4.46 0.25 -0.94
C ALA A 90 -3.06 -0.29 -0.58
N ARG A 91 -2.42 -1.05 -1.47
CA ARG A 91 -1.04 -1.56 -1.26
C ARG A 91 -0.04 -0.43 -1.05
N ARG A 92 -0.15 0.67 -1.80
CA ARG A 92 0.71 1.83 -1.62
C ARG A 92 0.59 2.42 -0.21
N ILE A 93 -0.63 2.56 0.31
CA ILE A 93 -0.87 3.06 1.67
C ILE A 93 -0.21 2.14 2.71
N ILE A 94 -0.46 0.84 2.60
CA ILE A 94 0.12 -0.19 3.50
C ILE A 94 1.65 -0.09 3.52
N THR A 95 2.30 -0.10 2.35
CA THR A 95 3.76 -0.03 2.25
C THR A 95 4.31 1.29 2.82
N CYS A 96 3.65 2.42 2.54
CA CYS A 96 4.09 3.71 3.06
C CYS A 96 4.04 3.75 4.59
N GLN A 97 2.97 3.27 5.22
CA GLN A 97 2.84 3.28 6.68
C GLN A 97 3.79 2.29 7.35
N GLN A 98 3.99 1.10 6.78
CA GLN A 98 4.97 0.11 7.29
C GLN A 98 6.39 0.67 7.25
N ASN A 99 6.77 1.38 6.18
CA ASN A 99 8.10 2.01 6.08
C ASN A 99 8.30 3.10 7.14
N VAL A 100 7.28 3.92 7.43
CA VAL A 100 7.36 4.94 8.49
C VAL A 100 7.57 4.28 9.86
N SER A 101 6.82 3.21 10.17
CA SER A 101 6.98 2.45 11.41
C SER A 101 8.38 1.84 11.53
N ASN A 102 8.92 1.28 10.44
CA ASN A 102 10.26 0.70 10.44
C ASN A 102 11.36 1.74 10.70
N ILE A 103 11.25 2.94 10.11
CA ILE A 103 12.20 4.04 10.36
C ILE A 103 12.16 4.45 11.84
N LEU A 104 10.96 4.62 12.41
CA LEU A 104 10.80 4.99 13.82
C LEU A 104 11.41 3.95 14.77
N ASN A 105 11.20 2.67 14.48
CA ASN A 105 11.72 1.56 15.28
C ASN A 105 13.24 1.37 15.12
N SER A 106 13.78 1.66 13.93
CA SER A 106 15.22 1.62 13.65
C SER A 106 15.97 2.75 14.35
N THR A 107 15.40 3.96 14.44
CA THR A 107 16.01 5.07 15.20
C THR A 107 16.10 4.82 16.71
N HIS A 108 15.40 3.81 17.22
CA HIS A 108 15.45 3.42 18.63
C HIS A 108 16.46 2.29 18.93
N SER A 109 17.03 1.64 17.91
CA SER A 109 17.83 0.42 18.08
C SER A 109 19.35 0.64 17.95
N ASP A 110 19.81 1.80 17.48
CA ASP A 110 21.23 2.15 17.35
C ASP A 110 21.71 3.19 18.38
N SER A 111 21.23 3.13 19.63
CA SER A 111 21.80 3.91 20.73
C SER A 111 22.29 3.04 21.88
N ALA A 112 23.44 2.40 21.71
CA ALA A 112 24.43 2.28 22.79
C ALA A 112 25.52 3.30 22.42
N ILE A 113 25.89 4.33 23.18
CA ILE A 113 26.12 4.56 24.62
C ILE A 113 25.82 6.08 24.80
N ILE A 114 25.16 6.63 25.83
CA ILE A 114 25.66 6.93 27.19
C ILE A 114 24.47 7.21 28.16
N ASN A 115 24.36 6.37 29.19
CA ASN A 115 23.89 6.59 30.58
C ASN A 115 22.76 7.59 30.97
N SER A 116 21.80 7.01 31.71
CA SER A 116 21.15 7.54 32.93
C SER A 116 19.85 8.35 32.83
N THR A 117 18.74 7.62 33.08
CA THR A 117 17.64 7.91 34.03
C THR A 117 16.93 9.27 34.04
N GLU A 118 15.65 9.21 33.65
CA GLU A 118 14.47 9.85 34.24
C GLU A 118 14.33 11.38 34.35
N ASN A 119 13.27 11.87 33.69
CA ASN A 119 12.34 12.92 34.10
C ASN A 119 12.91 14.20 34.73
N VAL A 120 13.30 15.17 33.89
CA VAL A 120 13.20 16.59 34.26
C VAL A 120 12.85 17.40 33.02
N VAL A 121 11.72 18.12 33.10
CA VAL A 121 11.31 19.33 32.36
C VAL A 121 12.18 19.65 31.14
N THR A 122 11.61 19.53 29.95
CA THR A 122 12.25 19.87 28.67
C THR A 122 12.42 21.39 28.50
N GLU A 123 13.20 22.02 29.38
CA GLU A 123 13.95 23.19 28.98
C GLU A 123 14.81 22.78 27.78
N LYS A 124 14.70 23.50 26.66
CA LYS A 124 15.57 23.32 25.49
C LYS A 124 17.01 23.58 25.91
N ARG A 125 17.68 22.56 26.46
CA ARG A 125 19.08 22.61 26.85
C ARG A 125 19.88 22.92 25.60
N ARG A 126 20.40 24.15 25.54
CA ARG A 126 21.32 24.56 24.48
C ARG A 126 22.66 23.92 24.80
N PHE A 127 22.93 22.77 24.19
CA PHE A 127 24.24 22.15 24.27
C PHE A 127 25.23 23.02 23.50
N LYS A 128 26.27 23.49 24.19
CA LYS A 128 27.40 24.14 23.52
C LYS A 128 28.16 23.05 22.77
N LEU A 129 28.04 23.06 21.45
CA LEU A 129 28.86 22.19 20.61
C LEU A 129 30.34 22.53 20.82
N PRO A 130 31.23 21.53 20.88
CA PRO A 130 32.66 21.77 20.82
C PRO A 130 32.96 22.61 19.57
N LYS A 131 33.77 23.66 19.72
CA LYS A 131 34.20 24.43 18.56
C LYS A 131 35.10 23.54 17.72
N LEU A 132 34.62 23.10 16.56
CA LEU A 132 35.48 22.55 15.52
C LEU A 132 36.32 23.70 14.98
N GLU A 133 37.61 23.70 15.29
CA GLU A 133 38.55 24.58 14.62
C GLU A 133 38.99 23.91 13.33
N LEU A 134 38.62 24.51 12.19
CA LEU A 134 39.19 24.11 10.92
C LEU A 134 40.70 24.35 10.99
N ARG A 135 41.48 23.32 10.63
CA ARG A 135 42.94 23.45 10.50
C ARG A 135 43.22 24.62 9.57
N LYS A 136 43.84 25.67 10.09
CA LYS A 136 44.22 26.83 9.30
C LYS A 136 45.35 26.41 8.39
N PHE A 137 45.08 26.47 7.09
CA PHE A 137 46.08 26.24 6.07
C PHE A 137 46.83 27.55 5.84
N ASP A 138 48.14 27.53 6.04
CA ASP A 138 49.04 28.67 5.92
C ASP A 138 49.51 28.93 4.47
N GLY A 139 49.03 28.12 3.51
CA GLY A 139 49.43 28.24 2.12
C GLY A 139 50.67 27.43 1.76
N ASP A 140 51.26 26.67 2.70
CA ASP A 140 52.43 25.85 2.38
C ASP A 140 52.05 24.60 1.59
N VAL A 141 52.42 24.59 0.31
CA VAL A 141 52.17 23.51 -0.65
C VAL A 141 52.73 22.16 -0.16
N LYS A 142 53.71 22.16 0.75
CA LYS A 142 54.27 20.93 1.35
C LYS A 142 53.26 20.13 2.18
N GLU A 143 52.29 20.79 2.80
CA GLU A 143 51.24 20.11 3.59
C GLU A 143 50.14 19.50 2.70
N TRP A 144 50.17 19.77 1.40
CA TRP A 144 49.21 19.24 0.41
C TRP A 144 49.75 18.02 -0.33
N LEU A 145 51.07 17.83 -0.28
CA LEU A 145 51.74 16.79 -1.02
C LEU A 145 52.24 15.76 -0.02
N TYR A 146 51.41 14.76 0.25
CA TYR A 146 51.87 13.50 0.80
C TYR A 146 52.68 12.80 -0.31
N PHE A 147 54.01 12.93 -0.24
CA PHE A 147 54.93 12.01 -0.91
C PHE A 147 55.63 11.14 0.13
#